data_AF-A0A8H4SE66-F1
#
_entry.id   AF-A0A8H4SE66-F1
#
_cell.length_a   1.000
_cell.length_b   1.000
_cell.length_c   1.000
_cell.angle_alpha   90.00
_cell.angle_beta   90.00
_cell.angle_gamma   90.00
#
_symmetry.space_group_name_H-M   'P 1'
#
loop_
_entity.id
_entity.type
_entity.pdbx_description
1 polymer ?
#
loop_
_entity_poly.entity_id
_entity_poly.type
_entity_poly.pdbx_seq_one_letter_code
_entity_poly.pdbx_strand_id
1 'polypeptide(L)'
;MDSTLIILWVFTWVTIGLIVLRLLVRKLKGFQFVLGDYFAMGAILCALVRLGLVHVILIWGTNNMSTKFRQTHDFTSEEIRRREIASKFVLANRVFYNSYLWLQKAVLLDTYRRLLTHLPWEKVTMISYIGIFAATYLIVQIVTFTECDPFNHYWIVLPDPGTCSQAQLQLIVLGVLNVITDIMLIALPIPILVMVKRSAIEKIQLAILFAVGLFIVAVTIARLPQNAKNSTAQVNRTTWASVELLAAAIVANAPVLYGLLKGQRQRSKNAASEPGSTGPSWQGLQKRSANEAEFELQGTRHSKRGSLIGSKVSSRNYLEIDGESSRSLTRSLK
;
A
#
# COMPACT_ATOMS: atom_id res chain seq x y z
N MET A 1 -3.34 -34.64 -8.71
CA MET A 1 -2.84 -33.26 -8.48
C MET A 1 -3.85 -32.60 -7.56
N ASP A 2 -3.47 -32.35 -6.31
CA ASP A 2 -4.44 -31.98 -5.27
C ASP A 2 -5.11 -30.65 -5.61
N SER A 3 -6.44 -30.57 -5.49
CA SER A 3 -7.24 -29.38 -5.83
C SER A 3 -6.71 -28.10 -5.17
N THR A 4 -6.12 -28.22 -3.97
CA THR A 4 -5.48 -27.10 -3.25
C THR A 4 -4.26 -26.53 -3.95
N LEU A 5 -3.42 -27.37 -4.58
CA LEU A 5 -2.27 -26.89 -5.35
C LEU A 5 -2.73 -26.10 -6.57
N ILE A 6 -3.77 -26.56 -7.25
CA ILE A 6 -4.35 -25.84 -8.40
C ILE A 6 -4.87 -24.48 -7.94
N ILE A 7 -5.65 -24.43 -6.86
CA ILE A 7 -6.18 -23.18 -6.30
C ILE A 7 -5.04 -22.21 -5.95
N LEU A 8 -4.00 -22.69 -5.26
CA LEU A 8 -2.83 -21.89 -4.91
C LEU A 8 -2.19 -21.22 -6.13
N TRP A 9 -1.89 -22.01 -7.16
CA TRP A 9 -1.25 -21.51 -8.39
C TRP A 9 -2.13 -20.49 -9.11
N VAL A 10 -3.39 -20.85 -9.37
CA VAL A 10 -4.34 -19.99 -10.09
C VAL A 10 -4.52 -18.67 -9.36
N PHE A 11 -4.80 -18.69 -8.05
CA PHE A 11 -5.08 -17.48 -7.29
C PHE A 11 -3.86 -16.58 -7.19
N THR A 12 -2.67 -17.16 -7.05
CA THR A 12 -1.43 -16.38 -7.00
C THR A 12 -1.13 -15.72 -8.35
N TRP A 13 -1.27 -16.44 -9.47
CA TRP A 13 -1.05 -15.87 -10.80
C TRP A 13 -2.07 -14.79 -11.17
N VAL A 14 -3.34 -14.98 -10.81
CA VAL A 14 -4.37 -13.94 -10.99
C VAL A 14 -4.02 -12.70 -10.15
N THR A 15 -3.61 -12.89 -8.90
CA THR A 15 -3.17 -11.82 -8.00
C THR A 15 -2.01 -11.02 -8.60
N ILE A 16 -0.96 -11.71 -9.06
CA ILE A 16 0.20 -11.08 -9.70
C ILE A 16 -0.24 -10.37 -10.98
N GLY A 17 -1.08 -11.00 -11.81
CA GLY A 17 -1.62 -10.42 -13.04
C GLY A 17 -2.35 -9.10 -12.80
N LEU A 18 -3.17 -9.01 -11.74
CA LEU A 18 -3.85 -7.76 -11.37
C LEU A 18 -2.88 -6.64 -10.98
N ILE A 19 -1.84 -6.97 -10.21
CA ILE A 19 -0.84 -5.99 -9.79
C ILE A 19 0.02 -5.56 -10.98
N VAL A 20 0.45 -6.49 -11.82
CA VAL A 20 1.20 -6.20 -13.06
C VAL A 20 0.35 -5.35 -14.00
N LEU A 21 -0.93 -5.67 -14.20
CA LEU A 21 -1.84 -4.87 -15.01
C LEU A 21 -1.91 -3.42 -14.52
N ARG A 22 -2.01 -3.19 -13.21
CA ARG A 22 -1.94 -1.84 -12.63
C ARG A 22 -0.66 -1.12 -13.03
N LEU A 23 0.50 -1.77 -12.86
CA LEU A 23 1.80 -1.18 -13.16
C LEU A 23 1.96 -0.88 -14.65
N LEU A 24 1.52 -1.79 -15.51
CA LEU A 24 1.54 -1.62 -16.97
C LEU A 24 0.63 -0.47 -17.41
N VAL A 25 -0.62 -0.42 -16.94
CA VAL A 25 -1.55 0.67 -17.29
C VAL A 25 -0.98 2.03 -16.86
N ARG A 26 -0.32 2.10 -15.70
CA ARG A 26 0.36 3.32 -15.25
C ARG A 26 1.53 3.70 -16.17
N LYS A 27 2.39 2.74 -16.51
CA LYS A 27 3.54 2.95 -17.40
C LYS A 27 3.12 3.37 -18.80
N LEU A 28 2.10 2.72 -19.38
CA LEU A 28 1.55 3.05 -20.71
C LEU A 28 0.97 4.47 -20.76
N LYS A 29 0.54 5.01 -19.62
CA LYS A 29 0.05 6.39 -19.51
C LYS A 29 1.14 7.44 -19.26
N GLY A 30 2.41 7.03 -19.20
CA GLY A 30 3.54 7.93 -18.97
C GLY A 30 3.61 8.50 -17.56
N PHE A 31 2.87 7.93 -16.58
CA PHE A 31 2.95 8.37 -15.20
C PHE A 31 4.19 7.79 -14.52
N GLN A 32 4.87 8.62 -13.72
CA GLN A 32 5.94 8.17 -12.85
C GLN A 32 5.43 7.18 -11.79
N PHE A 33 6.30 6.26 -11.38
CA PHE A 33 6.01 5.36 -10.27
C PHE A 33 5.98 6.14 -8.96
N VAL A 34 5.01 5.82 -8.12
CA VAL A 34 4.86 6.41 -6.80
C VAL A 34 5.06 5.34 -5.74
N LEU A 35 5.20 5.74 -4.48
CA LEU A 35 5.44 4.85 -3.35
C LEU A 35 4.49 3.64 -3.31
N GLY A 36 3.19 3.84 -3.60
CA GLY A 36 2.22 2.74 -3.68
C GLY A 36 2.56 1.71 -4.78
N ASP A 37 3.21 2.09 -5.87
CA ASP A 37 3.63 1.15 -6.93
C ASP A 37 4.85 0.33 -6.48
N TYR A 38 5.75 0.91 -5.68
CA TYR A 38 6.86 0.17 -5.06
C TYR A 38 6.37 -0.85 -4.03
N PHE A 39 5.38 -0.48 -3.19
CA PHE A 39 4.75 -1.45 -2.30
C PHE A 39 4.05 -2.58 -3.06
N ALA A 40 3.42 -2.26 -4.20
CA ALA A 40 2.79 -3.26 -5.07
C ALA A 40 3.82 -4.23 -5.68
N MET A 41 5.00 -3.74 -6.10
CA MET A 41 6.11 -4.60 -6.54
C MET A 41 6.65 -5.48 -5.43
N GLY A 42 6.78 -4.95 -4.21
CA GLY A 42 7.12 -5.74 -3.02
C GLY A 42 6.09 -6.84 -2.74
N ALA A 43 4.80 -6.55 -2.93
CA ALA A 43 3.74 -7.54 -2.76
C ALA A 43 3.81 -8.67 -3.80
N ILE A 44 4.24 -8.39 -5.05
CA ILE A 44 4.53 -9.44 -6.04
C ILE A 44 5.64 -10.37 -5.55
N LEU A 45 6.73 -9.81 -5.01
CA LEU A 45 7.82 -10.61 -4.45
C LEU A 45 7.33 -11.52 -3.32
N CYS A 46 6.57 -10.98 -2.36
CA CYS A 46 5.99 -11.77 -1.28
C CYS A 46 5.07 -12.88 -1.80
N ALA A 47 4.25 -12.60 -2.81
CA ALA A 47 3.34 -13.58 -3.41
C ALA A 47 4.10 -14.72 -4.12
N LEU A 48 5.18 -14.40 -4.85
CA LEU A 48 6.02 -15.40 -5.53
C LEU A 48 6.79 -16.28 -4.53
N VAL A 49 7.38 -15.68 -3.50
CA VAL A 49 8.06 -16.45 -2.45
C VAL A 49 7.06 -17.37 -1.75
N ARG A 50 5.87 -16.87 -1.42
CA ARG A 50 4.78 -17.66 -0.84
C ARG A 50 4.39 -18.84 -1.75
N LEU A 51 4.26 -18.63 -3.06
CA LEU A 51 3.93 -19.69 -4.01
C LEU A 51 4.94 -20.84 -3.95
N GLY A 52 6.24 -20.52 -3.97
CA GLY A 52 7.32 -21.51 -3.87
C GLY A 52 7.30 -22.25 -2.54
N LEU A 53 7.20 -21.54 -1.42
CA LEU A 53 7.17 -22.13 -0.08
C LEU A 53 5.95 -23.06 0.10
N VAL A 54 4.75 -22.58 -0.23
CA VAL A 54 3.51 -23.35 -0.04
C VAL A 54 3.45 -24.56 -0.96
N HIS A 55 4.00 -24.48 -2.17
CA HIS A 55 4.11 -25.64 -3.05
C HIS A 55 4.86 -26.79 -2.38
N VAL A 56 6.03 -26.51 -1.80
CA VAL A 56 6.82 -27.52 -1.08
C VAL A 56 6.10 -27.99 0.19
N ILE A 57 5.50 -27.07 0.96
CA ILE A 57 4.75 -27.39 2.18
C ILE A 57 3.61 -28.38 1.90
N LEU A 58 2.90 -28.23 0.79
CA LEU A 58 1.78 -29.10 0.42
C LEU A 58 2.24 -30.47 -0.06
N ILE A 59 3.38 -30.56 -0.77
CA ILE A 59 3.92 -31.84 -1.26
C ILE A 59 4.59 -32.65 -0.14
N TRP A 60 5.38 -32.00 0.72
CA TRP A 60 6.17 -32.68 1.76
C TRP A 60 5.40 -32.88 3.07
N GLY A 61 4.34 -32.10 3.30
CA GLY A 61 3.61 -32.11 4.56
C GLY A 61 4.43 -31.48 5.70
N THR A 62 3.76 -31.17 6.82
CA THR A 62 4.38 -30.46 7.95
C THR A 62 4.33 -31.32 9.22
N ASN A 63 4.87 -30.78 10.32
CA ASN A 63 4.73 -31.36 11.65
C ASN A 63 3.33 -31.20 12.26
N ASN A 64 2.51 -30.29 11.73
CA ASN A 64 1.13 -30.06 12.18
C ASN A 64 0.17 -31.10 11.57
N MET A 65 0.12 -32.27 12.20
CA MET A 65 -0.70 -33.43 11.82
C MET A 65 -1.59 -33.87 12.98
N SER A 66 -2.60 -34.71 12.71
CA SER A 66 -3.45 -35.24 13.78
C SER A 66 -2.65 -36.18 14.70
N THR A 67 -2.99 -36.19 15.98
CA THR A 67 -2.36 -37.09 16.98
C THR A 67 -2.50 -38.55 16.60
N LYS A 68 -3.68 -38.93 16.08
CA LYS A 68 -3.94 -40.29 15.55
C LYS A 68 -2.99 -40.64 14.40
N PHE A 69 -2.80 -39.75 13.43
CA PHE A 69 -1.88 -40.00 12.31
C PHE A 69 -0.44 -40.13 12.81
N ARG A 70 -0.02 -39.27 13.75
CA ARG A 70 1.33 -39.32 14.32
C ARG A 70 1.65 -40.62 15.06
N GLN A 71 0.67 -41.23 15.74
CA GLN A 71 0.86 -42.46 16.50
C GLN A 71 0.75 -43.74 15.66
N THR A 72 0.02 -43.68 14.53
CA THR A 72 -0.28 -44.86 13.71
C THR A 72 0.64 -44.99 12.49
N HIS A 73 1.26 -43.89 12.07
CA HIS A 73 2.14 -43.87 10.91
C HIS A 73 3.60 -44.11 11.33
N ASP A 74 4.25 -45.06 10.66
CA ASP A 74 5.68 -45.31 10.87
C ASP A 74 6.51 -44.36 10.00
N PHE A 75 7.23 -43.44 10.65
CA PHE A 75 7.95 -42.38 9.97
C PHE A 75 9.36 -42.82 9.56
N THR A 76 9.63 -42.79 8.26
CA THR A 76 11.02 -42.92 7.77
C THR A 76 11.85 -41.68 8.11
N SER A 77 13.17 -41.86 8.30
CA SER A 77 14.09 -40.74 8.58
C SER A 77 14.06 -39.65 7.52
N GLU A 78 13.88 -40.02 6.25
CA GLU A 78 13.73 -39.09 5.14
C GLU A 78 12.39 -38.32 5.20
N GLU A 79 11.29 -38.97 5.59
CA GLU A 79 10.01 -38.29 5.77
C GLU A 79 10.07 -37.26 6.91
N ILE A 80 10.71 -37.62 8.02
CA ILE A 80 10.92 -36.71 9.16
C ILE A 80 11.68 -35.47 8.69
N ARG A 81 12.78 -35.66 7.96
CA ARG A 81 13.61 -34.56 7.43
C ARG A 81 12.83 -33.64 6.49
N ARG A 82 12.02 -34.21 5.58
CA ARG A 82 11.18 -33.42 4.66
C ARG A 82 10.15 -32.59 5.41
N ARG A 83 9.46 -33.18 6.39
CA ARG A 83 8.47 -32.50 7.23
C ARG A 83 9.09 -31.42 8.11
N GLU A 84 10.30 -31.63 8.60
CA GLU A 84 11.05 -30.62 9.36
C GLU A 84 11.34 -29.39 8.48
N ILE A 85 11.87 -29.59 7.28
CA ILE A 85 12.17 -28.51 6.33
C ILE A 85 10.87 -27.78 5.93
N ALA A 86 9.82 -28.52 5.61
CA ALA A 86 8.53 -27.94 5.28
C ALA A 86 7.94 -27.11 6.45
N SER A 87 8.14 -27.55 7.69
CA SER A 87 7.70 -26.79 8.88
C SER A 87 8.49 -25.49 9.06
N LYS A 88 9.79 -25.47 8.74
CA LYS A 88 10.59 -24.23 8.65
C LYS A 88 10.06 -23.31 7.55
N PHE A 89 9.67 -23.87 6.40
CA PHE A 89 9.01 -23.10 5.33
C PHE A 89 7.64 -22.56 5.74
N VAL A 90 6.88 -23.24 6.61
CA VAL A 90 5.63 -22.69 7.17
C VAL A 90 5.91 -21.40 7.94
N LEU A 91 6.96 -21.38 8.78
CA LEU A 91 7.33 -20.19 9.54
C LEU A 91 7.73 -19.05 8.60
N ALA A 92 8.59 -19.32 7.61
CA ALA A 92 8.94 -18.33 6.59
C ALA A 92 7.71 -17.82 5.81
N ASN A 93 6.82 -18.73 5.43
CA ASN A 93 5.58 -18.40 4.72
C ASN A 93 4.69 -17.44 5.53
N ARG A 94 4.61 -17.59 6.87
CA ARG A 94 3.85 -16.65 7.71
C ARG A 94 4.40 -15.24 7.60
N VAL A 95 5.72 -15.08 7.63
CA VAL A 95 6.37 -13.76 7.49
C VAL A 95 5.98 -13.11 6.17
N PHE A 96 6.16 -13.82 5.05
CA PHE A 96 5.83 -13.27 3.72
C PHE A 96 4.34 -13.04 3.51
N TYR A 97 3.49 -13.88 4.10
CA TYR A 97 2.05 -13.70 4.11
C TYR A 97 1.63 -12.42 4.85
N ASN A 98 2.14 -12.23 6.06
CA ASN A 98 1.92 -11.02 6.84
C ASN A 98 2.44 -9.80 6.08
N SER A 99 3.67 -9.84 5.55
CA SER A 99 4.23 -8.73 4.76
C SER A 99 3.36 -8.38 3.56
N TYR A 100 2.83 -9.39 2.85
CA TYR A 100 1.93 -9.17 1.71
C TYR A 100 0.68 -8.37 2.12
N LEU A 101 -0.01 -8.76 3.20
CA LEU A 101 -1.24 -8.09 3.63
C LEU A 101 -0.98 -6.63 4.01
N TRP A 102 0.09 -6.35 4.75
CA TRP A 102 0.44 -4.97 5.13
C TRP A 102 0.90 -4.14 3.94
N LEU A 103 1.58 -4.74 2.95
CA LEU A 103 1.92 -4.06 1.70
C LEU A 103 0.65 -3.68 0.92
N GLN A 104 -0.36 -4.55 0.82
CA GLN A 104 -1.63 -4.20 0.16
C GLN A 104 -2.36 -3.06 0.89
N LYS A 105 -2.35 -3.05 2.23
CA LYS A 105 -2.87 -1.93 3.03
C LYS A 105 -2.11 -0.62 2.74
N ALA A 106 -0.78 -0.69 2.62
CA ALA A 106 0.03 0.47 2.27
C ALA A 106 -0.23 0.97 0.83
N VAL A 107 -0.46 0.07 -0.13
CA VAL A 107 -0.87 0.41 -1.50
C VAL A 107 -2.21 1.16 -1.50
N LEU A 108 -3.18 0.69 -0.72
CA LEU A 108 -4.48 1.32 -0.59
C LEU A 108 -4.38 2.68 0.11
N LEU A 109 -3.58 2.78 1.18
CA LEU A 109 -3.32 4.02 1.89
C LEU A 109 -2.66 5.08 1.01
N ASP A 110 -1.66 4.74 0.16
CA ASP A 110 -1.09 5.68 -0.81
C ASP A 110 -2.13 6.16 -1.83
N THR A 111 -3.10 5.29 -2.17
CA THR A 111 -4.20 5.66 -3.06
C THR A 111 -5.12 6.69 -2.38
N TYR A 112 -5.43 6.52 -1.10
CA TYR A 112 -6.21 7.49 -0.33
C TYR A 112 -5.50 8.78 0.00
N ARG A 113 -4.18 8.75 0.18
CA ARG A 113 -3.36 9.96 0.36
C ARG A 113 -3.62 10.99 -0.75
N ARG A 114 -3.82 10.53 -1.99
CA ARG A 114 -4.11 11.39 -3.15
C ARG A 114 -5.49 12.03 -3.11
N LEU A 115 -6.45 11.38 -2.45
CA LEU A 115 -7.79 11.94 -2.23
C LEU A 115 -7.78 12.96 -1.08
N LEU A 116 -6.87 12.79 -0.12
CA LEU A 116 -6.66 13.66 1.02
C LEU A 116 -5.76 14.87 0.71
N THR A 117 -5.03 14.83 -0.40
CA THR A 117 -4.17 15.93 -0.85
C THR A 117 -5.01 17.21 -0.86
N HIS A 118 -4.54 18.24 -0.15
CA HIS A 118 -5.20 19.54 0.11
C HIS A 118 -5.99 19.69 1.41
N LEU A 119 -6.12 18.66 2.25
CA LEU A 119 -6.70 18.81 3.59
C LEU A 119 -5.63 19.18 4.63
N PRO A 120 -5.94 20.08 5.58
CA PRO A 120 -4.97 20.52 6.60
C PRO A 120 -4.52 19.36 7.53
N TRP A 121 -5.35 18.33 7.67
CA TRP A 121 -5.09 17.16 8.53
C TRP A 121 -4.40 15.99 7.80
N GLU A 122 -4.01 16.16 6.52
CA GLU A 122 -3.43 15.08 5.69
C GLU A 122 -2.19 14.46 6.36
N LYS A 123 -1.20 15.29 6.72
CA LYS A 123 0.09 14.80 7.24
C LYS A 123 -0.08 14.04 8.55
N VAL A 124 -0.87 14.59 9.47
CA VAL A 124 -1.14 13.96 10.78
C VAL A 124 -1.85 12.62 10.60
N THR A 125 -2.84 12.56 9.72
CA THR A 125 -3.59 11.32 9.41
C THR A 125 -2.69 10.28 8.76
N MET A 126 -1.84 10.67 7.81
CA MET A 126 -0.94 9.72 7.14
C MET A 126 0.11 9.15 8.09
N ILE A 127 0.71 10.00 8.94
CA ILE A 127 1.72 9.56 9.92
C ILE A 127 1.08 8.62 10.95
N SER A 128 -0.13 8.90 11.43
CA SER A 128 -0.81 8.04 12.40
C SER A 128 -1.15 6.67 11.81
N TYR A 129 -1.66 6.61 10.57
CA TYR A 129 -1.95 5.34 9.90
C TYR A 129 -0.69 4.51 9.64
N ILE A 130 0.39 5.14 9.16
CA ILE A 130 1.67 4.46 8.96
C ILE A 130 2.22 3.93 10.28
N GLY A 131 2.15 4.71 11.36
CA GLY A 131 2.57 4.29 12.69
C GLY A 131 1.77 3.09 13.21
N ILE A 132 0.44 3.10 13.05
CA ILE A 132 -0.42 1.99 13.45
C ILE A 132 -0.17 0.74 12.60
N PHE A 133 0.03 0.89 11.30
CA PHE A 133 0.36 -0.25 10.42
C PHE A 133 1.72 -0.85 10.78
N ALA A 134 2.73 -0.03 11.04
CA ALA A 134 4.03 -0.50 11.49
C ALA A 134 3.94 -1.21 12.85
N ALA A 135 3.23 -0.63 13.82
CA ALA A 135 3.06 -1.23 15.15
C ALA A 135 2.33 -2.57 15.08
N THR A 136 1.20 -2.63 14.37
CA THR A 136 0.43 -3.87 14.20
C THR A 136 1.21 -4.94 13.44
N TYR A 137 1.98 -4.56 12.42
CA TYR A 137 2.88 -5.48 11.71
C TYR A 137 3.92 -6.08 12.66
N LEU A 138 4.60 -5.23 13.44
CA LEU A 138 5.62 -5.67 14.38
C LEU A 138 5.04 -6.63 15.44
N ILE A 139 3.86 -6.32 15.99
CA ILE A 139 3.17 -7.20 16.95
C ILE A 139 2.93 -8.58 16.32
N VAL A 140 2.39 -8.63 15.09
CA VAL A 140 2.14 -9.91 14.42
C VAL A 140 3.43 -10.69 14.16
N GLN A 141 4.52 -10.02 13.76
CA GLN A 141 5.79 -10.71 13.53
C GLN A 141 6.42 -11.21 14.84
N ILE A 142 6.36 -10.43 15.92
CA ILE A 142 6.83 -10.86 17.24
C ILE A 142 6.08 -12.13 17.66
N VAL A 143 4.75 -12.10 17.64
CA VAL A 143 3.92 -13.26 17.99
C VAL A 143 4.23 -14.46 17.09
N THR A 144 4.53 -14.23 15.80
CA THR A 144 4.90 -15.30 14.86
C THR A 144 6.18 -16.02 15.25
N PHE A 145 7.13 -15.36 15.92
CA PHE A 145 8.38 -15.97 16.37
C PHE A 145 8.35 -16.44 17.83
N THR A 146 7.52 -15.83 18.69
CA THR A 146 7.47 -16.14 20.13
C THR A 146 6.41 -17.17 20.54
N GLU A 147 5.66 -17.75 19.60
CA GLU A 147 4.56 -18.68 19.92
C GLU A 147 5.01 -20.05 20.44
N CYS A 148 6.17 -20.56 20.01
CA CYS A 148 6.75 -21.80 20.53
C CYS A 148 8.01 -21.50 21.36
N ASP A 149 8.04 -22.04 22.59
CA ASP A 149 9.20 -22.07 23.47
C ASP A 149 9.35 -23.50 24.03
N PRO A 150 10.42 -24.25 23.72
CA PRO A 150 11.61 -23.84 22.96
C PRO A 150 11.37 -23.70 21.44
N PHE A 151 12.15 -22.83 20.79
CA PHE A 151 11.97 -22.44 19.39
C PHE A 151 12.05 -23.61 18.39
N ASN A 152 12.74 -24.70 18.73
CA ASN A 152 12.79 -25.90 17.89
C ASN A 152 11.42 -26.60 17.73
N HIS A 153 10.45 -26.36 18.63
CA HIS A 153 9.11 -26.93 18.52
C HIS A 153 8.34 -26.48 17.26
N TYR A 154 8.77 -25.40 16.59
CA TYR A 154 8.18 -25.01 15.31
C TYR A 154 8.33 -26.08 14.22
N TRP A 155 9.37 -26.91 14.28
CA TRP A 155 9.67 -27.87 13.20
C TRP A 155 9.92 -29.30 13.65
N ILE A 156 9.99 -29.58 14.96
CA ILE A 156 10.07 -30.97 15.45
C ILE A 156 8.84 -31.75 15.02
N VAL A 157 9.07 -32.96 14.50
CA VAL A 157 8.04 -33.91 14.04
C VAL A 157 7.72 -34.95 15.12
N LEU A 158 8.77 -35.48 15.77
CA LEU A 158 8.75 -36.47 16.85
C LEU A 158 9.81 -36.05 17.89
N PRO A 159 9.50 -36.03 19.21
CA PRO A 159 8.18 -36.24 19.83
C PRO A 159 7.17 -35.12 19.50
N ASP A 160 5.93 -35.22 19.99
CA ASP A 160 4.89 -34.21 19.75
C ASP A 160 5.32 -32.81 20.23
N PRO A 161 5.41 -31.79 19.35
CA PRO A 161 5.78 -30.43 19.73
C PRO A 161 4.68 -29.69 20.54
N GLY A 162 3.50 -30.31 20.71
CA GLY A 162 2.36 -29.72 21.40
C GLY A 162 1.55 -28.77 20.52
N THR A 163 0.68 -28.00 21.17
CA THR A 163 -0.31 -27.13 20.51
C THR A 163 0.30 -25.88 19.86
N CYS A 164 1.51 -25.48 20.22
CA CYS A 164 2.17 -24.30 19.64
C CYS A 164 2.40 -24.45 18.12
N SER A 165 2.65 -25.67 17.65
CA SER A 165 2.81 -25.98 16.21
C SER A 165 1.55 -25.67 15.37
N GLN A 166 0.38 -25.62 16.03
CA GLN A 166 -0.89 -25.28 15.39
C GLN A 166 -1.08 -23.79 15.17
N ALA A 167 -0.26 -22.93 15.77
CA ALA A 167 -0.25 -21.50 15.56
C ALA A 167 -1.55 -20.74 15.82
N GLN A 168 -2.29 -21.20 16.82
CA GLN A 168 -3.61 -20.66 17.11
C GLN A 168 -3.54 -19.20 17.60
N LEU A 169 -2.54 -18.86 18.42
CA LEU A 169 -2.38 -17.51 18.96
C LEU A 169 -2.01 -16.54 17.84
N GLN A 170 -1.06 -16.92 16.99
CA GLN A 170 -0.64 -16.11 15.84
C GLN A 170 -1.81 -15.85 14.88
N LEU A 171 -2.65 -16.86 14.60
CA LEU A 171 -3.83 -16.70 13.75
C LEU A 171 -4.86 -15.73 14.35
N ILE A 172 -5.11 -15.80 15.66
CA ILE A 172 -6.06 -14.90 16.33
C ILE A 172 -5.54 -13.47 16.30
N VAL A 173 -4.27 -13.25 16.69
CA VAL A 173 -3.67 -11.90 16.73
C VAL A 173 -3.64 -11.29 15.33
N LEU A 174 -3.19 -12.05 14.33
CA LEU A 174 -3.23 -11.62 12.93
C LEU A 174 -4.65 -11.26 12.49
N GLY A 175 -5.63 -12.14 12.75
CA GLY A 175 -7.02 -11.91 12.34
C GLY A 175 -7.62 -10.65 12.96
N VAL A 176 -7.44 -10.44 14.26
CA VAL A 176 -7.95 -9.26 14.97
C VAL A 176 -7.30 -7.98 14.45
N LEU A 177 -5.96 -7.93 14.38
CA LEU A 177 -5.26 -6.73 13.91
C LEU A 177 -5.52 -6.43 12.42
N ASN A 178 -5.69 -7.47 11.60
CA ASN A 178 -6.05 -7.32 10.20
C ASN A 178 -7.44 -6.68 10.03
N VAL A 179 -8.44 -7.16 10.79
CA VAL A 179 -9.80 -6.59 10.78
C VAL A 179 -9.80 -5.14 11.27
N ILE A 180 -9.10 -4.84 12.37
CA ILE A 180 -9.01 -3.47 12.91
C ILE A 180 -8.42 -2.52 11.85
N THR A 181 -7.31 -2.92 11.23
CA THR A 181 -6.65 -2.08 10.20
C THR A 181 -7.48 -1.93 8.93
N ASP A 182 -8.29 -2.92 8.56
CA ASP A 182 -9.25 -2.79 7.44
C ASP A 182 -10.38 -1.82 7.76
N ILE A 183 -10.96 -1.90 8.96
CA ILE A 183 -12.00 -0.95 9.42
C ILE A 183 -11.46 0.48 9.39
N MET A 184 -10.22 0.70 9.81
CA MET A 184 -9.58 2.01 9.71
C MET A 184 -9.49 2.50 8.25
N LEU A 185 -9.08 1.66 7.31
CA LEU A 185 -9.01 2.02 5.89
C LEU A 185 -10.39 2.33 5.29
N ILE A 186 -11.42 1.61 5.71
CA ILE A 186 -12.82 1.87 5.33
C ILE A 186 -13.29 3.21 5.88
N ALA A 187 -12.95 3.52 7.14
CA ALA A 187 -13.38 4.74 7.80
C ALA A 187 -12.71 5.99 7.21
N LEU A 188 -11.47 5.88 6.72
CA LEU A 188 -10.67 7.01 6.22
C LEU A 188 -11.39 7.88 5.17
N PRO A 189 -11.99 7.35 4.09
CA PRO A 189 -12.66 8.17 3.08
C PRO A 189 -14.03 8.71 3.52
N ILE A 190 -14.69 8.16 4.54
CA ILE A 190 -16.09 8.51 4.90
C ILE A 190 -16.27 10.00 5.22
N PRO A 191 -15.45 10.63 6.10
CA PRO A 191 -15.60 12.05 6.41
C PRO A 191 -15.42 12.94 5.18
N ILE A 192 -14.47 12.59 4.29
CA ILE A 192 -14.21 13.32 3.05
C ILE A 192 -15.43 13.23 2.13
N LEU A 193 -16.03 12.04 2.01
CA LEU A 193 -17.19 11.82 1.14
C LEU A 193 -18.43 12.60 1.63
N VAL A 194 -18.56 12.85 2.93
CA VAL A 194 -19.63 13.69 3.48
C VAL A 194 -19.38 15.18 3.17
N MET A 195 -18.13 15.63 3.23
CA MET A 195 -17.78 17.04 3.01
C MET A 195 -17.73 17.45 1.52
N VAL A 196 -17.39 16.53 0.61
CA VAL A 196 -17.22 16.87 -0.82
C VAL A 196 -18.51 16.63 -1.61
N LYS A 197 -18.98 17.66 -2.34
CA LYS A 197 -20.08 17.61 -3.34
C LYS A 197 -19.72 16.80 -4.61
N ARG A 198 -19.16 15.60 -4.49
CA ARG A 198 -19.01 14.66 -5.62
C ARG A 198 -20.34 13.98 -5.94
N SER A 199 -20.53 13.55 -7.19
CA SER A 199 -21.74 12.84 -7.63
C SER A 199 -21.98 11.57 -6.80
N ALA A 200 -23.22 11.32 -6.38
CA ALA A 200 -23.58 10.21 -5.48
C ALA A 200 -23.13 8.83 -6.00
N ILE A 201 -23.04 8.68 -7.32
CA ILE A 201 -22.64 7.44 -8.00
C ILE A 201 -21.16 7.08 -7.72
N GLU A 202 -20.26 8.06 -7.63
CA GLU A 202 -18.84 7.80 -7.29
C GLU A 202 -18.68 7.43 -5.80
N LYS A 203 -19.54 7.96 -4.94
CA LYS A 203 -19.58 7.63 -3.50
C LYS A 203 -20.03 6.18 -3.28
N ILE A 204 -21.06 5.75 -4.02
CA ILE A 204 -21.63 4.40 -3.94
C ILE A 204 -20.65 3.34 -4.48
N GLN A 205 -19.91 3.64 -5.55
CA GLN A 205 -18.93 2.69 -6.11
C GLN A 205 -17.78 2.36 -5.15
N LEU A 206 -17.28 3.36 -4.42
CA LEU A 206 -16.23 3.15 -3.41
C LEU A 206 -16.77 2.40 -2.18
N ALA A 207 -17.99 2.70 -1.74
CA ALA A 207 -18.64 2.02 -0.63
C ALA A 207 -18.93 0.54 -0.95
N ILE A 208 -19.36 0.22 -2.17
CA ILE A 208 -19.63 -1.15 -2.62
C ILE A 208 -18.33 -1.98 -2.68
N LEU A 209 -17.24 -1.41 -3.21
CA LEU A 209 -15.95 -2.11 -3.26
C LEU A 209 -15.46 -2.50 -1.85
N PHE A 210 -15.69 -1.64 -0.86
CA PHE A 210 -15.38 -1.94 0.53
C PHE A 210 -16.36 -2.93 1.17
N ALA A 211 -17.66 -2.77 0.93
CA ALA A 211 -18.68 -3.68 1.45
C ALA A 211 -18.48 -5.11 0.92
N VAL A 212 -18.06 -5.27 -0.34
CA VAL A 212 -17.72 -6.57 -0.92
C VAL A 212 -16.49 -7.18 -0.24
N GLY A 213 -15.44 -6.37 0.03
CA GLY A 213 -14.27 -6.83 0.78
C GLY A 213 -14.63 -7.32 2.20
N LEU A 214 -15.40 -6.52 2.93
CA LEU A 214 -15.91 -6.85 4.28
C LEU A 214 -16.83 -8.08 4.26
N PHE A 215 -17.69 -8.21 3.26
CA PHE A 215 -18.60 -9.33 3.09
C PHE A 215 -17.83 -10.63 2.81
N ILE A 216 -16.79 -10.57 1.98
CA ILE A 216 -15.92 -11.74 1.72
C ILE A 216 -15.20 -12.17 3.00
N VAL A 217 -14.69 -11.23 3.80
CA VAL A 217 -14.05 -11.53 5.10
C VAL A 217 -15.06 -12.12 6.09
N ALA A 218 -16.27 -11.56 6.19
CA ALA A 218 -17.32 -12.03 7.09
C ALA A 218 -17.84 -13.43 6.72
N VAL A 219 -18.12 -13.69 5.44
CA VAL A 219 -18.54 -15.01 4.93
C VAL A 219 -17.44 -16.06 5.15
N THR A 220 -16.17 -15.63 5.13
CA THR A 220 -15.01 -16.50 5.35
C THR A 220 -14.85 -16.88 6.83
N ILE A 221 -15.00 -15.93 7.75
CA ILE A 221 -14.99 -16.20 9.20
C ILE A 221 -16.14 -17.13 9.58
N ALA A 222 -17.33 -16.91 9.01
CA ALA A 222 -18.51 -17.73 9.26
C ALA A 222 -18.35 -19.20 8.80
N ARG A 223 -17.46 -19.50 7.85
CA ARG A 223 -17.22 -20.84 7.30
C ARG A 223 -16.08 -21.61 7.96
N LEU A 224 -15.35 -21.00 8.90
CA LEU A 224 -14.25 -21.63 9.64
C LEU A 224 -14.67 -22.92 10.40
N PRO A 225 -15.86 -23.01 11.02
CA PRO A 225 -16.24 -24.21 11.77
C PRO A 225 -16.66 -25.40 10.88
N GLN A 226 -17.30 -25.13 9.73
CA GLN A 226 -17.82 -26.21 8.87
C GLN A 226 -16.71 -26.98 8.13
N ASN A 227 -15.58 -26.32 7.79
CA ASN A 227 -14.50 -26.96 7.02
C ASN A 227 -13.48 -27.73 7.89
N ALA A 228 -13.53 -27.56 9.21
CA ALA A 228 -12.63 -28.23 10.14
C ALA A 228 -12.84 -29.74 10.26
N LYS A 229 -13.93 -30.30 9.69
CA LYS A 229 -14.27 -31.72 9.86
C LYS A 229 -13.57 -32.66 8.88
N ASN A 230 -13.17 -32.22 7.68
CA ASN A 230 -12.77 -33.14 6.59
C ASN A 230 -11.49 -32.77 5.80
N SER A 231 -10.60 -31.93 6.33
CA SER A 231 -9.29 -31.68 5.69
C SER A 231 -8.26 -31.27 6.74
N THR A 232 -7.02 -31.75 6.59
CA THR A 232 -5.89 -31.37 7.45
C THR A 232 -5.89 -29.85 7.62
N ALA A 233 -5.85 -29.35 8.86
CA ALA A 233 -6.02 -27.91 9.15
C ALA A 233 -5.13 -27.01 8.27
N GLN A 234 -3.96 -27.50 7.88
CA GLN A 234 -3.01 -26.83 6.99
C GLN A 234 -3.53 -26.57 5.56
N VAL A 235 -4.22 -27.54 4.95
CA VAL A 235 -4.74 -27.43 3.57
C VAL A 235 -5.82 -26.36 3.49
N ASN A 236 -6.71 -26.34 4.48
CA ASN A 236 -7.73 -25.30 4.60
C ASN A 236 -7.08 -23.93 4.79
N ARG A 237 -6.13 -23.80 5.72
CA ARG A 237 -5.44 -22.52 5.99
C ARG A 237 -4.75 -21.94 4.74
N THR A 238 -4.05 -22.77 3.98
CA THR A 238 -3.35 -22.32 2.76
C THR A 238 -4.29 -21.91 1.64
N THR A 239 -5.42 -22.61 1.50
CA THR A 239 -6.49 -22.25 0.56
C THR A 239 -7.08 -20.89 0.92
N TRP A 240 -7.47 -20.70 2.18
CA TRP A 240 -8.03 -19.44 2.67
C TRP A 240 -7.07 -18.26 2.54
N ALA A 241 -5.81 -18.45 2.90
CA ALA A 241 -4.79 -17.44 2.71
C ALA A 241 -4.63 -17.04 1.23
N SER A 242 -4.85 -17.96 0.29
CA SER A 242 -4.80 -17.64 -1.15
C SER A 242 -6.01 -16.82 -1.61
N VAL A 243 -7.21 -17.11 -1.06
CA VAL A 243 -8.42 -16.30 -1.27
C VAL A 243 -8.22 -14.87 -0.74
N GLU A 244 -7.67 -14.75 0.47
CA GLU A 244 -7.42 -13.47 1.11
C GLU A 244 -6.39 -12.63 0.34
N LEU A 245 -5.32 -13.25 -0.17
CA LEU A 245 -4.34 -12.60 -1.04
C LEU A 245 -4.99 -11.94 -2.26
N LEU A 246 -5.86 -12.70 -2.94
CA LEU A 246 -6.58 -12.25 -4.13
C LEU A 246 -7.57 -11.13 -3.80
N ALA A 247 -8.35 -11.28 -2.73
CA ALA A 247 -9.30 -10.27 -2.29
C ALA A 247 -8.58 -8.95 -1.94
N ALA A 248 -7.49 -9.02 -1.17
CA ALA A 248 -6.69 -7.85 -0.82
C ALA A 248 -6.11 -7.16 -2.06
N ALA A 249 -5.60 -7.92 -3.04
CA ALA A 249 -5.14 -7.34 -4.30
C ALA A 249 -6.27 -6.67 -5.08
N ILE A 250 -7.46 -7.26 -5.16
CA ILE A 250 -8.60 -6.64 -5.86
C ILE A 250 -8.93 -5.30 -5.18
N VAL A 251 -9.10 -5.29 -3.85
CA VAL A 251 -9.47 -4.09 -3.09
C VAL A 251 -8.40 -3.00 -3.21
N ALA A 252 -7.12 -3.34 -3.05
CA ALA A 252 -6.03 -2.37 -3.09
C ALA A 252 -5.79 -1.77 -4.50
N ASN A 253 -6.10 -2.53 -5.56
CA ASN A 253 -5.80 -2.12 -6.93
C ASN A 253 -7.03 -1.58 -7.68
N ALA A 254 -8.25 -1.95 -7.30
CA ALA A 254 -9.48 -1.50 -7.96
C ALA A 254 -9.61 0.02 -8.10
N PRO A 255 -9.35 0.85 -7.06
CA PRO A 255 -9.52 2.31 -7.20
C PRO A 255 -8.56 2.92 -8.23
N VAL A 256 -7.33 2.40 -8.31
CA VAL A 256 -6.32 2.88 -9.27
C VAL A 256 -6.66 2.45 -10.68
N LEU A 257 -7.01 1.17 -10.89
CA LEU A 257 -7.46 0.70 -12.20
C LEU A 257 -8.69 1.48 -12.67
N TYR A 258 -9.69 1.67 -11.81
CA TYR A 258 -10.89 2.43 -12.15
C TYR A 258 -10.59 3.89 -12.52
N GLY A 259 -9.79 4.59 -11.70
CA GLY A 259 -9.40 5.98 -11.98
C GLY A 259 -8.63 6.13 -13.29
N LEU A 260 -7.73 5.18 -13.59
CA LEU A 260 -6.98 5.18 -14.84
C LEU A 260 -7.91 4.88 -16.04
N LEU A 261 -8.80 3.90 -15.96
CA LEU A 261 -9.72 3.57 -17.08
C LEU A 261 -10.71 4.69 -17.38
N LYS A 262 -11.28 5.34 -16.35
CA LYS A 262 -12.22 6.47 -16.55
C LYS A 262 -11.55 7.65 -17.28
N GLY A 263 -10.29 7.95 -16.96
CA GLY A 263 -9.50 8.97 -17.66
C GLY A 263 -9.35 8.71 -19.16
N GLN A 264 -9.31 7.44 -19.60
CA GLN A 264 -9.28 7.11 -21.04
C GLN A 264 -10.62 7.41 -21.71
N ARG A 265 -11.73 7.04 -21.07
CA ARG A 265 -13.06 7.26 -21.65
C ARG A 265 -13.38 8.76 -21.80
N GLN A 266 -12.90 9.60 -20.89
CA GLN A 266 -13.06 11.05 -21.01
C GLN A 266 -12.12 11.67 -22.05
N ARG A 267 -10.84 11.26 -22.12
CA ARG A 267 -9.91 11.76 -23.15
C ARG A 267 -10.30 11.31 -24.56
N SER A 268 -10.78 10.08 -24.71
CA SER A 268 -11.28 9.55 -25.98
C SER A 268 -12.60 10.20 -26.40
N LYS A 269 -13.51 10.50 -25.46
CA LYS A 269 -14.71 11.30 -25.76
C LYS A 269 -14.34 12.71 -26.20
N ASN A 270 -13.43 13.38 -25.49
CA ASN A 270 -12.99 14.73 -25.85
C ASN A 270 -12.29 14.77 -27.22
N ALA A 271 -11.48 13.76 -27.55
CA ALA A 271 -10.83 13.62 -28.85
C ALA A 271 -11.81 13.23 -29.98
N ALA A 272 -12.89 12.52 -29.68
CA ALA A 272 -13.94 12.19 -30.65
C ALA A 272 -14.94 13.35 -30.86
N SER A 273 -14.98 14.31 -29.95
CA SER A 273 -15.79 15.53 -30.07
C SER A 273 -15.04 16.73 -30.64
N GLU A 274 -13.74 16.63 -30.94
CA GLU A 274 -13.04 17.62 -31.78
C GLU A 274 -13.42 17.36 -33.25
N PRO A 275 -14.12 18.29 -33.93
CA PRO A 275 -14.33 18.18 -35.37
C PRO A 275 -12.98 18.35 -36.05
N GLY A 276 -12.58 17.37 -36.85
CA GLY A 276 -11.36 17.45 -37.65
C GLY A 276 -11.42 18.65 -38.60
N SER A 277 -10.68 19.72 -38.28
CA SER A 277 -10.35 20.77 -39.23
C SER A 277 -9.01 20.41 -39.88
N THR A 278 -9.10 19.81 -41.07
CA THR A 278 -7.97 19.66 -42.00
C THR A 278 -8.26 20.53 -43.21
N GLY A 279 -7.42 21.54 -43.46
CA GLY A 279 -7.45 22.33 -44.70
C GLY A 279 -6.72 23.69 -44.59
N PRO A 280 -5.69 23.97 -45.41
CA PRO A 280 -4.79 25.13 -45.26
C PRO A 280 -5.26 26.35 -46.08
N SER A 281 -4.97 27.57 -45.63
CA SER A 281 -5.21 28.78 -46.43
C SER A 281 -4.24 29.91 -46.07
N TRP A 282 -3.28 30.13 -46.95
CA TRP A 282 -2.54 31.38 -47.11
C TRP A 282 -3.44 32.42 -47.78
N GLN A 283 -3.62 33.58 -47.16
CA GLN A 283 -4.05 34.88 -47.72
C GLN A 283 -3.90 35.87 -46.55
N GLY A 284 -3.29 37.03 -46.61
CA GLY A 284 -2.77 37.86 -47.69
C GLY A 284 -2.44 39.21 -47.05
N LEU A 285 -1.44 39.88 -47.61
CA LEU A 285 -0.91 41.20 -47.27
C LEU A 285 -1.97 42.34 -47.20
N GLN A 286 -1.54 43.47 -46.61
CA GLN A 286 -2.05 44.86 -46.71
C GLN A 286 -3.30 45.20 -45.85
N LYS A 287 -3.42 46.37 -45.19
CA LYS A 287 -2.75 47.67 -45.30
C LYS A 287 -2.97 48.52 -44.03
N ARG A 288 -1.97 49.38 -43.79
CA ARG A 288 -1.73 50.44 -42.82
C ARG A 288 -2.78 51.59 -42.85
N SER A 289 -3.10 52.22 -41.70
CA SER A 289 -3.36 53.68 -41.47
C SER A 289 -4.06 53.87 -40.10
N ALA A 290 -3.37 54.32 -39.05
CA ALA A 290 -3.31 55.72 -38.57
C ALA A 290 -4.65 56.29 -38.06
N ASN A 291 -4.74 56.46 -36.75
CA ASN A 291 -5.33 57.65 -36.10
C ASN A 291 -4.65 57.83 -34.74
N GLU A 292 -4.04 58.99 -34.59
CA GLU A 292 -3.27 59.50 -33.46
C GLU A 292 -4.08 60.60 -32.76
N ALA A 293 -3.61 60.97 -31.56
CA ALA A 293 -3.97 62.12 -30.70
C ALA A 293 -5.15 61.92 -29.71
N GLU A 294 -5.11 62.32 -28.45
CA GLU A 294 -4.09 62.79 -27.47
C GLU A 294 -4.87 63.06 -26.14
N PHE A 295 -4.18 63.55 -25.09
CA PHE A 295 -4.70 64.24 -23.87
C PHE A 295 -5.00 63.33 -22.64
N GLU A 296 -4.35 63.39 -21.46
CA GLU A 296 -3.52 64.40 -20.77
C GLU A 296 -2.54 63.79 -19.75
N LEU A 297 -1.40 64.46 -19.58
CA LEU A 297 -0.47 64.36 -18.46
C LEU A 297 -0.88 65.30 -17.31
N GLN A 298 -0.74 64.86 -16.05
CA GLN A 298 -0.52 65.77 -14.92
C GLN A 298 0.84 65.52 -14.29
N GLY A 299 1.80 66.36 -14.66
CA GLY A 299 3.05 66.58 -13.94
C GLY A 299 2.93 67.82 -13.06
N THR A 300 3.26 67.71 -11.78
CA THR A 300 3.45 68.85 -10.88
C THR A 300 4.78 68.70 -10.13
N ARG A 301 5.76 69.55 -10.48
CA ARG A 301 6.40 70.55 -9.60
C ARG A 301 7.80 70.92 -10.08
N HIS A 302 8.01 72.22 -10.14
CA HIS A 302 9.23 72.90 -10.56
C HIS A 302 9.90 73.58 -9.35
N SER A 303 11.21 73.88 -9.49
CA SER A 303 12.04 74.84 -8.72
C SER A 303 12.70 74.28 -7.44
N LYS A 304 13.99 74.48 -7.12
CA LYS A 304 14.95 75.56 -7.43
C LYS A 304 16.42 75.08 -7.48
N ARG A 305 17.20 75.89 -8.20
CA ARG A 305 18.66 76.08 -8.30
C ARG A 305 19.32 76.33 -6.93
N GLY A 306 20.55 75.85 -6.71
CA GLY A 306 21.38 76.20 -5.53
C GLY A 306 22.74 75.49 -5.49
N SER A 307 23.78 76.25 -5.21
CA SER A 307 25.22 75.94 -5.33
C SER A 307 25.83 75.28 -4.07
N LEU A 308 27.12 74.91 -4.20
CA LEU A 308 28.16 74.76 -3.17
C LEU A 308 28.35 73.41 -2.45
N ILE A 309 29.55 72.85 -2.68
CA ILE A 309 30.57 72.37 -1.71
C ILE A 309 30.09 71.46 -0.57
N GLY A 310 30.71 70.27 -0.51
CA GLY A 310 31.24 69.76 0.75
C GLY A 310 30.71 68.40 1.22
N SER A 311 31.61 67.42 1.15
CA SER A 311 31.96 66.53 2.26
C SER A 311 30.98 65.45 2.76
N LYS A 312 31.51 64.22 2.68
CA LYS A 312 31.52 63.16 3.71
C LYS A 312 30.27 62.26 3.88
N VAL A 313 30.55 60.98 3.55
CA VAL A 313 30.60 59.81 4.47
C VAL A 313 29.35 58.96 4.68
N SER A 314 29.64 57.65 4.64
CA SER A 314 28.95 56.46 5.18
C SER A 314 27.96 55.79 4.21
N SER A 315 28.31 54.68 3.54
CA SER A 315 28.60 53.31 4.06
C SER A 315 27.48 52.82 4.99
N ARG A 316 26.85 51.66 4.78
CA ARG A 316 27.51 50.35 4.60
C ARG A 316 26.52 49.29 4.10
N ASN A 317 27.02 48.44 3.21
CA ASN A 317 26.47 47.13 2.86
C ASN A 317 26.76 46.08 3.94
N TYR A 318 25.99 44.99 3.86
CA TYR A 318 26.11 43.69 4.48
C TYR A 318 27.52 43.06 4.45
N LEU A 319 27.78 42.18 5.44
CA LEU A 319 28.61 40.96 5.45
C LEU A 319 28.50 40.43 6.91
N GLU A 320 27.91 39.27 7.20
CA GLU A 320 28.41 37.90 7.04
C GLU A 320 29.67 37.60 7.88
N ILE A 321 29.70 36.37 8.42
CA ILE A 321 30.86 35.50 8.71
C ILE A 321 31.03 35.06 10.18
N ASP A 322 30.86 33.74 10.30
CA ASP A 322 31.55 32.71 11.09
C ASP A 322 31.57 32.68 12.62
N GLY A 323 31.49 31.43 13.08
CA GLY A 323 31.81 31.02 14.43
C GLY A 323 33.28 30.63 14.55
N GLU A 324 33.77 30.61 15.79
CA GLU A 324 34.30 29.39 16.40
C GLU A 324 34.56 29.62 17.89
N SER A 325 34.22 28.58 18.67
CA SER A 325 35.00 28.05 19.79
C SER A 325 35.70 29.04 20.75
N SER A 326 35.23 29.12 21.99
CA SER A 326 35.83 28.37 23.10
C SER A 326 35.39 28.91 24.47
N ARG A 327 35.10 27.96 25.35
CA ARG A 327 35.50 27.91 26.76
C ARG A 327 35.22 29.15 27.62
N SER A 328 34.27 28.99 28.53
CA SER A 328 34.56 28.97 29.98
C SER A 328 33.22 29.07 30.69
N LEU A 329 32.82 27.98 31.34
CA LEU A 329 32.83 27.91 32.80
C LEU A 329 31.63 28.62 33.44
N THR A 330 30.66 27.78 33.78
CA THR A 330 30.10 27.63 35.15
C THR A 330 29.72 28.87 35.94
N ARG A 331 28.49 28.77 36.46
CA ARG A 331 28.01 29.33 37.75
C ARG A 331 27.86 30.86 37.71
N SER A 332 26.78 31.46 38.20
CA SER A 332 25.82 31.07 39.21
C SER A 332 24.70 32.10 39.20
N LEU A 333 23.59 31.78 39.89
CA LEU A 333 22.49 32.67 40.31
C LEU A 333 21.43 32.91 39.22
N LYS A 334 20.21 32.36 39.32
CA LYS A 334 19.31 32.35 40.48
C LYS A 334 18.27 31.24 40.36
#